data_AF-A0A098MF58-F1
#
_entry.id   AF-A0A098MF58-F1
#
_cell.length_a   1.000
_cell.length_b   1.000
_cell.length_c   1.000
_cell.angle_alpha   90.00
_cell.angle_beta   90.00
_cell.angle_gamma   90.00
#
_symmetry.space_group_name_H-M   'P 1'
#
loop_
_entity.id
_entity.type
_entity.pdbx_description
1 polymer ?
#
loop_
_entity_poly.entity_id
_entity_poly.type
_entity_poly.pdbx_seq_one_letter_code
_entity_poly.pdbx_strand_id
1 'polypeptide(L)'
;MTIIIRSTVKCPYPNCGHTGDVITNLHCRTAHDMERKELFGKYGKPCGVGFDMTAAKKNLEGHVTAQPLNISYPSDSTTAKDMRSSRNNRK
;
A
#
# COMPACT_ATOMS: atom_id res chain seq x y z
N MET A 1 11.55 -14.98 2.63
CA MET A 1 11.49 -13.50 2.63
C MET A 1 10.55 -13.07 3.74
N THR A 2 11.08 -12.54 4.84
CA THR A 2 10.30 -12.08 6.00
C THR A 2 9.71 -10.71 5.69
N ILE A 3 8.40 -10.67 5.46
CA ILE A 3 7.66 -9.42 5.23
C ILE A 3 7.53 -8.73 6.59
N ILE A 4 8.29 -7.67 6.80
CA ILE A 4 8.19 -6.80 7.97
C ILE A 4 6.96 -5.90 7.74
N ILE A 5 5.80 -6.27 8.29
CA ILE A 5 4.61 -5.42 8.25
C ILE A 5 4.73 -4.40 9.39
N ARG A 6 4.86 -3.14 8.98
CA ARG A 6 5.04 -1.96 9.83
C ARG A 6 3.73 -1.67 10.56
N SER A 7 3.78 -1.64 11.89
CA SER A 7 2.79 -1.09 12.84
C SER A 7 1.39 -0.77 12.26
N THR A 8 0.44 -1.68 12.45
CA THR A 8 -0.98 -1.42 12.17
C THR A 8 -1.54 -0.38 13.15
N VAL A 9 -2.40 0.52 12.67
CA VAL A 9 -3.10 1.51 13.49
C VAL A 9 -4.59 1.21 13.57
N LYS A 10 -5.18 1.43 14.75
CA LYS A 10 -6.62 1.24 15.00
C LYS A 10 -7.37 2.57 15.00
N CYS A 11 -8.58 2.56 14.43
CA CYS A 11 -9.47 3.71 14.46
C CYS A 11 -9.83 4.04 15.92
N PRO A 12 -9.62 5.29 16.36
CA PRO A 12 -9.90 5.69 17.74
C PRO A 12 -11.41 5.84 18.01
N TYR A 13 -12.26 5.76 17.00
CA TYR A 13 -13.72 5.84 17.17
C TYR A 13 -14.25 4.61 17.93
N PRO A 14 -15.13 4.81 18.94
CA PRO A 14 -15.68 3.73 19.75
C PRO A 14 -16.43 2.74 18.86
N ASN A 15 -16.17 1.44 19.06
CA ASN A 15 -16.80 0.33 18.34
C ASN A 15 -16.57 0.28 16.81
N CYS A 16 -15.64 1.07 16.25
CA CYS A 16 -15.31 0.96 14.83
C CYS A 16 -14.56 -0.34 14.49
N GLY A 17 -13.55 -0.68 15.29
CA GLY A 17 -12.78 -1.91 15.10
C GLY A 17 -11.91 -1.96 13.84
N HIS A 18 -11.86 -0.89 13.04
CA HIS A 18 -11.04 -0.84 11.84
C HIS A 18 -9.54 -0.75 12.17
N THR A 19 -8.78 -1.71 11.65
CA THR A 19 -7.32 -1.81 11.77
C THR A 19 -6.69 -1.85 10.37
N GLY A 20 -5.60 -1.12 10.17
CA GLY A 20 -4.86 -1.08 8.90
C GLY A 20 -3.59 -0.25 9.01
N ASP A 21 -2.80 -0.16 7.95
CA ASP A 21 -1.53 0.61 7.98
C ASP A 21 -1.79 2.12 8.08
N VAL A 22 -2.86 2.59 7.43
CA VAL A 22 -3.29 3.99 7.46
C VAL A 22 -4.81 4.06 7.47
N ILE A 23 -5.35 4.83 8.41
CA ILE A 23 -6.80 5.06 8.51
C ILE A 23 -7.19 6.19 7.57
N THR A 24 -7.65 5.88 6.37
CA THR A 24 -7.93 6.89 5.33
C THR A 24 -9.07 7.84 5.71
N ASN A 25 -9.11 9.03 5.10
CA ASN A 25 -10.25 9.94 5.25
C ASN A 25 -11.56 9.33 4.73
N LEU A 26 -11.47 8.45 3.72
CA LEU A 26 -12.62 7.76 3.17
C LEU A 26 -13.31 6.92 4.24
N HIS A 27 -12.55 6.13 5.01
CA HIS A 27 -13.08 5.35 6.12
C HIS A 27 -13.84 6.22 7.12
N CYS A 28 -13.24 7.35 7.55
CA CYS A 28 -13.89 8.24 8.51
C CYS A 28 -15.20 8.82 7.97
N ARG A 29 -15.24 9.18 6.68
CA ARG A 29 -16.45 9.73 6.04
C ARG A 29 -17.52 8.68 5.83
N THR A 30 -17.18 7.47 5.41
CA THR A 30 -18.18 6.43 5.10
C THR A 30 -18.67 5.66 6.32
N ALA A 31 -17.84 5.51 7.35
CA ALA A 31 -18.18 4.75 8.55
C ALA A 31 -18.70 5.63 9.71
N HIS A 32 -18.33 6.91 9.74
CA HIS A 32 -18.60 7.79 10.89
C HIS A 32 -19.18 9.16 10.50
N ASP A 33 -19.43 9.43 9.21
CA ASP A 33 -19.91 10.73 8.69
C ASP A 33 -19.13 11.94 9.23
N MET A 34 -17.84 11.75 9.52
CA MET A 34 -16.97 12.78 10.10
C MET A 34 -15.65 12.88 9.36
N GLU A 35 -15.03 14.07 9.37
CA GLU A 35 -13.68 14.21 8.88
C GLU A 35 -12.65 13.61 9.85
N ARG A 36 -11.53 13.13 9.30
CA ARG A 36 -10.41 12.61 10.10
C ARG A 36 -9.92 13.60 11.15
N LYS A 37 -9.89 14.91 10.83
CA LYS A 37 -9.47 15.96 11.77
C LYS A 37 -10.42 16.08 12.96
N GLU A 38 -11.72 16.04 12.71
CA GLU A 38 -12.75 16.11 13.75
C GLU A 38 -12.72 14.85 14.62
N LEU A 39 -12.54 13.70 13.99
CA LEU A 39 -12.44 12.42 14.67
C LEU A 39 -11.20 12.35 15.56
N PHE A 40 -10.06 12.87 15.09
CA PHE A 40 -8.83 12.93 15.89
C PHE A 40 -8.88 14.01 16.99
N GLY A 41 -9.64 15.09 16.78
CA GLY A 41 -9.89 16.08 17.83
C GLY A 41 -10.75 15.52 18.97
N LYS A 42 -11.76 14.70 18.65
CA LYS A 42 -12.69 14.11 19.63
C LYS A 42 -12.12 12.89 20.34
N TYR A 43 -11.49 11.98 19.61
CA TYR A 43 -11.08 10.66 20.11
C TYR A 43 -9.56 10.48 20.21
N GLY A 44 -8.79 11.50 19.82
CA GLY A 44 -7.33 11.47 19.87
C GLY A 44 -6.67 10.81 18.65
N LYS A 45 -5.37 10.58 18.76
CA LYS A 45 -4.56 9.97 17.70
C LYS A 45 -4.85 8.46 17.61
N PRO A 46 -4.78 7.86 16.42
CA PRO A 46 -4.94 6.41 16.28
C PRO A 46 -3.84 5.68 17.06
N CYS A 47 -4.23 4.68 17.85
CA CYS A 47 -3.29 3.85 18.59
C CYS A 47 -2.64 2.83 17.66
N GLY A 48 -1.32 2.71 17.72
CA GLY A 48 -0.60 1.59 17.13
C GLY A 48 -0.98 0.30 17.86
N VAL A 49 -1.49 -0.67 17.12
CA VAL A 49 -1.76 -2.02 17.60
C VAL A 49 -0.62 -2.91 17.15
N GLY A 50 -0.16 -3.80 18.03
CA GLY A 50 0.74 -4.89 17.67
C GLY A 50 0.16 -5.72 16.52
N PHE A 51 1.06 -6.38 15.77
CA PHE A 51 0.79 -7.11 14.53
C PHE A 51 -0.59 -7.78 14.47
N ASP A 52 -1.51 -7.21 13.69
CA ASP A 52 -2.84 -7.78 13.46
C ASP A 52 -2.84 -8.61 12.16
N MET A 53 -2.85 -9.94 12.32
CA MET A 53 -2.91 -10.91 11.21
C MET A 53 -4.14 -10.72 10.32
N THR A 54 -5.24 -10.21 10.87
CA THR A 54 -6.49 -10.03 10.13
C THR A 54 -6.42 -8.81 9.21
N ALA A 55 -5.83 -7.71 9.70
CA ALA A 55 -5.57 -6.51 8.92
C ALA A 55 -4.57 -6.80 7.78
N ALA A 56 -3.50 -7.56 8.07
CA ALA A 56 -2.50 -7.94 7.08
C ALA A 56 -3.11 -8.74 5.91
N LYS A 57 -4.01 -9.70 6.20
CA LYS A 57 -4.68 -10.50 5.17
C LYS A 57 -5.62 -9.65 4.29
N LYS A 58 -6.43 -8.78 4.90
CA LYS A 58 -7.33 -7.88 4.14
C LYS A 58 -6.59 -6.91 3.22
N ASN A 59 -5.41 -6.42 3.64
CA ASN A 59 -4.57 -5.59 2.77
C ASN A 59 -3.95 -6.37 1.60
N LEU A 60 -3.83 -7.70 1.72
CA LEU A 60 -3.35 -8.58 0.66
C LEU A 60 -4.47 -8.96 -0.33
N GLU A 61 -5.71 -9.07 0.15
CA GLU A 61 -6.91 -9.40 -0.63
C GLU A 61 -7.25 -8.26 -1.60
N GLY A 62 -6.62 -8.26 -2.79
CA GLY A 62 -6.81 -7.24 -3.82
C GLY A 62 -5.51 -6.58 -4.28
N HIS A 63 -4.38 -6.88 -3.63
CA HIS A 63 -3.08 -6.48 -4.17
C HIS A 63 -2.76 -7.33 -5.40
N VAL A 64 -2.94 -6.75 -6.58
CA VAL A 64 -2.42 -7.34 -7.83
C VAL A 64 -0.90 -7.32 -7.71
N THR A 65 -0.27 -8.50 -7.59
CA THR A 65 1.19 -8.59 -7.70
C THR A 65 1.57 -8.00 -9.05
N ALA A 66 2.47 -7.02 -9.06
CA ALA A 66 2.94 -6.45 -10.30
C ALA A 66 3.38 -7.61 -11.22
N GLN A 67 2.73 -7.72 -12.38
CA GLN A 67 3.14 -8.66 -13.41
C GLN A 67 4.63 -8.40 -13.65
N PRO A 68 5.50 -9.43 -13.67
CA PRO A 68 6.87 -9.23 -14.07
C PRO A 68 6.84 -8.50 -15.42
N LEU A 69 7.50 -7.34 -15.48
CA LEU A 69 7.65 -6.62 -16.74
C LEU A 69 8.12 -7.65 -17.76
N ASN A 70 7.41 -7.75 -18.87
CA ASN A 70 7.74 -8.67 -19.95
C ASN A 70 9.03 -8.15 -20.59
N ILE A 71 10.16 -8.45 -19.93
CA ILE A 71 11.52 -8.34 -20.44
C ILE A 71 11.58 -9.45 -21.48
N SER A 72 10.92 -9.21 -22.61
CA SER A 72 10.61 -10.19 -23.65
C SER A 72 11.87 -10.75 -24.29
N TYR A 73 13.04 -10.24 -23.91
CA TYR A 73 14.34 -10.71 -24.35
C TYR A 73 15.36 -10.55 -23.21
N PRO A 74 16.22 -11.55 -22.96
CA PRO A 74 17.36 -11.42 -22.05
C PRO A 74 18.18 -10.17 -22.37
N SER A 75 18.78 -9.53 -21.38
CA SER A 75 19.53 -8.28 -21.56
C SER A 75 20.70 -8.37 -22.54
N ASP A 76 21.12 -9.58 -22.88
CA ASP A 76 22.20 -9.90 -23.83
C ASP A 76 21.69 -10.30 -25.23
N SER A 77 20.39 -10.24 -25.49
CA SER A 77 19.84 -10.56 -26.81
C SER A 77 20.34 -9.59 -27.88
N THR A 78 20.35 -10.04 -29.12
CA THR A 78 20.67 -9.21 -30.29
C THR A 78 19.72 -8.01 -30.38
N THR A 79 18.43 -8.21 -30.13
CA THR A 79 17.41 -7.16 -30.04
C THR A 79 17.75 -6.10 -28.98
N ALA A 80 18.28 -6.50 -27.81
CA ALA A 80 18.69 -5.57 -26.76
C ALA A 80 19.94 -4.76 -27.14
N LYS A 81 20.87 -5.36 -27.89
CA LYS A 81 22.04 -4.65 -28.44
C LYS A 81 21.64 -3.63 -29.50
N ASP A 82 20.78 -4.02 -30.45
CA ASP A 82 20.34 -3.14 -31.56
C ASP A 82 19.61 -1.89 -31.05
N MET A 83 18.77 -2.04 -30.02
CA MET A 83 18.10 -0.93 -29.35
C MET A 83 19.08 0.02 -28.62
N ARG A 84 20.16 -0.50 -28.01
CA ARG A 84 21.20 0.35 -27.39
C ARG A 84 21.99 1.12 -28.44
N SER A 85 22.38 0.45 -29.52
CA SER A 85 23.14 1.05 -30.63
C SER A 85 22.36 2.18 -31.31
N SER A 86 21.08 1.95 -31.61
CA SER A 86 20.22 2.96 -32.24
C SER A 86 19.96 4.18 -31.37
N ARG A 87 19.97 4.03 -30.03
CA ARG A 87 19.83 5.16 -29.09
C ARG A 87 21.11 5.98 -28.99
N ASN A 88 22.28 5.34 -29.09
CA ASN A 88 23.57 6.04 -29.09
C ASN A 88 23.77 6.90 -30.34
N ASN A 89 23.25 6.45 -31.49
CA ASN A 89 23.31 7.20 -32.75
C ASN A 89 22.33 8.37 -32.85
N ARG A 90 21.43 8.56 -31.88
CA ARG A 90 20.49 9.69 -31.81
C ARG A 90 20.97 10.85 -30.95
N LYS A 91 22.22 10.79 -30.46
CA LYS A 91 22.89 11.91 -29.76
C LYS A 91 23.70 12.74 -30.73
#